data_AF-A0ABD5T3Y8-F1
#
_entry.id   AF-A0ABD5T3Y8-F1
#
_cell.length_a   1.000
_cell.length_b   1.000
_cell.length_c   1.000
_cell.angle_alpha   90.00
_cell.angle_beta   90.00
_cell.angle_gamma   90.00
#
_symmetry.space_group_name_H-M   'P 1'
#
loop_
_entity.id
_entity.type
_entity.pdbx_description
1 polymer ?
#
loop_
_entity_poly.entity_id
_entity_poly.type
_entity_poly.pdbx_seq_one_letter_code
_entity_poly.pdbx_strand_id
1 'polypeptide(L)' 'VAPDADVPPGLVWLPVHNPAANRLTLSAADPESAEPNLKQCAIALSAPSRGDTDLTGSPERANGTGSHS' A
#
# COMPACT_ATOMS: atom_id res chain seq x y z
N VAL A 1 -7.91 12.99 2.52
CA VAL A 1 -7.51 12.29 3.76
C VAL A 1 -6.76 13.28 4.65
N ALA A 2 -7.06 13.32 5.94
CA ALA A 2 -6.30 14.06 6.95
C ALA A 2 -5.43 13.08 7.75
N PRO A 3 -4.30 13.51 8.33
CA PRO A 3 -3.51 12.67 9.23
C PRO A 3 -4.32 12.24 10.46
N ASP A 4 -4.10 11.01 10.90
CA ASP A 4 -4.67 10.51 12.16
C ASP A 4 -3.86 11.02 13.35
N ALA A 5 -4.53 11.51 14.40
CA ALA A 5 -3.89 12.05 15.59
C ALA A 5 -3.28 10.96 16.49
N ASP A 6 -3.74 9.71 16.36
CA ASP A 6 -3.18 8.58 17.10
C ASP A 6 -1.85 8.07 16.51
N VAL A 7 -1.47 8.56 15.32
CA VAL A 7 -0.18 8.26 14.68
C VAL A 7 0.77 9.45 14.87
N PRO A 8 1.92 9.25 15.56
CA PRO A 8 2.88 10.34 15.76
C PRO A 8 3.41 10.92 14.45
N PRO A 9 3.72 12.23 14.41
CA PRO A 9 4.40 12.83 13.27
C PRO A 9 5.71 12.09 12.93
N GLY A 10 5.95 11.86 11.64
CA GLY A 10 7.12 11.11 11.15
C GLY A 10 6.97 9.59 11.19
N LEU A 11 5.83 9.06 11.65
CA LEU A 11 5.51 7.64 11.62
C LEU A 11 4.40 7.36 10.60
N VAL A 12 4.45 6.17 10.00
CA VAL A 12 3.38 5.66 9.13
C VAL A 12 2.92 4.32 9.69
N TRP A 13 1.61 4.17 9.83
CA TRP A 13 0.99 2.90 10.21
C TRP A 13 0.41 2.22 8.96
N LEU A 14 0.75 0.96 8.75
CA LEU A 14 0.27 0.15 7.62
C LEU A 14 -0.34 -1.17 8.14
N PRO A 15 -1.47 -1.61 7.58
CA PRO A 15 -2.11 -2.86 8.00
C PRO A 15 -1.31 -4.07 7.50
N VAL A 16 -0.84 -4.91 8.42
CA VAL A 16 -0.08 -6.15 8.13
C VAL A 16 -0.87 -7.16 7.27
N HIS A 17 -2.21 -7.07 7.29
CA HIS A 17 -3.08 -7.92 6.48
C HIS A 17 -3.03 -7.57 4.99
N ASN A 18 -2.50 -6.40 4.60
CA ASN A 18 -2.23 -6.09 3.21
C ASN A 18 -0.84 -6.65 2.82
N PRO A 19 -0.76 -7.64 1.91
CA PRO A 19 0.51 -8.27 1.53
C PRO A 19 1.53 -7.28 0.97
N ALA A 20 1.10 -6.15 0.38
CA ALA A 20 1.99 -5.12 -0.12
C ALA A 20 2.82 -4.47 1.00
N ALA A 21 2.24 -4.30 2.20
CA ALA A 21 2.94 -3.76 3.36
C ALA A 21 4.08 -4.70 3.81
N ASN A 22 3.84 -6.01 3.75
CA ASN A 22 4.83 -7.01 4.17
C ASN A 22 6.08 -7.07 3.27
N ARG A 23 6.01 -6.49 2.06
CA ARG A 23 7.21 -6.35 1.21
C ARG A 23 8.22 -5.32 1.74
N LEU A 24 7.81 -4.49 2.69
CA LEU A 24 8.69 -3.53 3.37
C LEU A 24 9.39 -4.15 4.59
N THR A 25 8.99 -5.34 5.02
CA THR A 25 9.63 -6.03 6.14
C THR A 25 11.08 -6.34 5.81
N LEU A 26 11.99 -5.87 6.66
CA LEU A 26 13.43 -6.12 6.51
C LEU A 26 13.75 -7.59 6.83
N SER A 27 14.82 -8.11 6.25
CA SER A 27 15.27 -9.50 6.49
C SER A 27 15.82 -9.75 7.89
N ALA A 28 16.00 -8.70 8.70
CA ALA A 28 16.47 -8.82 10.07
C ALA A 28 15.39 -9.49 10.94
N ALA A 29 15.79 -10.53 11.66
CA ALA A 29 14.98 -11.22 12.65
C ALA A 29 15.68 -11.19 14.01
N ASP A 30 14.89 -11.25 15.08
CA ASP A 30 15.41 -11.37 16.43
C ASP A 30 16.18 -12.70 16.60
N PRO A 31 17.42 -12.68 17.13
CA PRO A 31 18.28 -13.87 17.15
C PRO A 31 17.83 -14.94 18.15
N GLU A 32 17.05 -14.59 19.17
CA GLU A 32 16.59 -15.55 20.18
C GLU A 32 15.28 -16.24 19.76
N SER A 33 14.36 -15.48 19.17
CA SER A 33 13.01 -15.94 18.83
C SER A 33 12.80 -16.25 17.35
N ALA A 34 13.71 -15.81 16.48
CA ALA A 34 13.55 -15.79 15.02
C ALA A 34 12.34 -14.96 14.52
N GLU A 35 11.77 -14.10 15.36
CA GLU A 35 10.66 -13.23 14.96
C GLU A 35 11.12 -12.14 13.99
N PRO A 36 10.35 -11.86 12.91
CA PRO A 36 10.69 -10.83 11.93
C PRO A 36 10.47 -9.42 12.47
N ASN A 37 11.26 -8.46 12.00
CA ASN A 37 11.11 -7.05 12.38
C ASN A 37 9.93 -6.37 11.65
N LEU A 38 8.70 -6.62 12.12
CA LEU A 38 7.47 -6.08 11.52
C LEU A 38 7.16 -4.63 11.90
N LYS A 39 7.69 -4.16 13.04
CA LYS A 39 7.26 -2.88 13.64
C LYS A 39 8.15 -1.70 13.27
N GLN A 40 9.23 -1.91 12.51
CA GLN A 40 10.17 -0.85 12.16
C GLN A 40 10.77 -1.06 10.77
N CYS A 41 10.54 -0.07 9.89
CA CYS A 41 11.24 0.05 8.61
C CYS A 41 11.34 1.53 8.22
N ALA A 42 12.53 1.99 7.84
CA ALA A 42 12.70 3.33 7.30
C ALA A 42 12.21 3.37 5.85
N ILE A 43 11.35 4.34 5.53
CA ILE A 43 10.69 4.45 4.23
C ILE A 43 10.76 5.87 3.70
N ALA A 44 10.58 6.02 2.39
CA ALA A 44 10.33 7.30 1.74
C ALA A 44 8.87 7.36 1.28
N LEU A 45 8.23 8.52 1.43
CA LEU A 45 6.89 8.78 0.92
C LEU A 45 6.99 9.59 -0.37
N SER A 46 6.28 9.14 -1.40
CA SER A 46 6.06 9.89 -2.63
C SER A 46 4.56 10.05 -2.86
N ALA A 47 4.14 11.24 -3.29
CA ALA A 47 2.78 11.40 -3.77
C ALA A 47 2.56 10.51 -5.01
N PRO A 48 1.40 9.86 -5.15
CA PRO A 48 1.09 9.05 -6.33
C PRO A 48 1.08 9.94 -7.59
N SER A 49 1.47 9.36 -8.72
CA SER A 49 1.36 10.05 -10.01
C SER A 49 -0.13 10.20 -10.36
N ARG A 50 -0.51 11.29 -11.00
CA ARG A 50 -1.92 11.61 -11.31
C ARG A 50 -2.66 10.54 -12.12
N GLY A 51 -1.93 9.61 -12.77
CA GLY A 51 -2.47 8.46 -13.49
C GLY A 51 -2.60 7.17 -12.68
N ASP A 52 -1.94 7.03 -11.53
CA ASP A 52 -1.97 5.79 -10.73
C ASP A 52 -3.30 5.61 -9.97
N THR A 53 -4.00 6.71 -9.69
CA THR A 53 -5.30 6.71 -9.01
C THR A 53 -6.46 6.15 -9.84
N ASP A 54 -6.30 6.00 -11.16
CA ASP A 54 -7.34 5.48 -12.06
C ASP A 54 -7.35 3.93 -12.14
N LEU A 55 -6.26 3.27 -11.73
CA LEU A 55 -6.11 1.82 -11.83
C LEU A 55 -6.89 1.04 -10.76
N THR A 56 -7.35 1.70 -9.70
CA THR A 56 -8.12 1.05 -8.62
C THR A 56 -9.64 1.22 -8.77
N GLY A 57 -10.11 1.78 -9.88
CA GLY A 57 -11.53 2.12 -10.03
C GLY A 57 -11.98 2.32 -11.47
N SER A 58 -11.84 1.31 -12.33
CA SER A 58 -12.62 1.24 -13.57
C SER A 58 -13.19 -0.16 -13.73
N PRO A 59 -14.53 -0.38 -13.68
CA PRO A 59 -15.07 -1.57 -14.32
C PRO A 59 -14.75 -1.42 -15.81
N GLU A 60 -14.16 -2.46 -16.38
CA GLU A 60 -14.00 -2.67 -17.80
C GLU A 60 -15.20 -2.10 -18.57
N ARG A 61 -14.99 -0.99 -19.29
CA ARG A 61 -15.96 -0.55 -20.28
C ARG A 61 -15.96 -1.58 -21.39
N ALA A 62 -16.90 -2.51 -21.31
CA ALA A 62 -17.33 -3.35 -22.42
C ALA A 62 -17.82 -2.43 -23.56
N ASN A 63 -16.89 -1.99 -24.41
CA ASN A 63 -17.22 -1.43 -25.72
C ASN A 63 -17.20 -2.58 -26.74
N GLY A 64 -18.28 -3.35 -26.75
CA GLY A 64 -18.63 -4.24 -27.85
C GLY A 64 -19.59 -3.53 -28.79
N THR A 65 -19.04 -2.96 -29.86
CA THR A 65 -19.74 -2.39 -31.02
C THR A 65 -20.64 -3.43 -31.69
N GLY A 66 -21.91 -3.10 -31.97
CA GLY A 66 -22.84 -3.99 -32.68
C GLY A 66 -24.06 -3.26 -33.26
N SER A 67 -23.86 -2.61 -34.42
CA SER A 67 -24.76 -2.36 -35.55
C SER A 67 -26.29 -2.31 -35.34
N HIS A 68 -26.90 -1.15 -35.61
CA HIS A 68 -28.31 -1.05 -36.03
C HIS A 68 -28.39 -1.05 -37.55
N SER A 69 -29.20 -1.97 -38.10
CA SER A 69 -29.89 -1.86 -39.40
C SER A 69 -31.36 -2.12 -39.18
#